data_AF-A0A5J4PF19-F1
#
_entry.id   AF-A0A5J4PF19-F1
#
_cell.length_a   1.000
_cell.length_b   1.000
_cell.length_c   1.000
_cell.angle_alpha   90.00
_cell.angle_beta   90.00
_cell.angle_gamma   90.00
#
_symmetry.space_group_name_H-M   'P 1'
#
loop_
_entity.id
_entity.type
_entity.pdbx_description
1 polymer ?
#
loop_
_entity_poly.entity_id
_entity_poly.type
_entity_poly.pdbx_seq_one_letter_code
_entity_poly.pdbx_strand_id
1 'polypeptide(L)'
;DDAGEMSSWYVFNAIGMYPFSPADDNYIISVPLFDKITVNLGNAAVTIQKENNGRKITGIAYGDEKLNSWFIPHSELQKGKKLVITTR
;
A
#
# COMPACT_ATOMS: atom_id res chain seq x y z
N ASP A 1 -9.10 -18.10 -13.85
CA ASP A 1 -8.07 -17.85 -12.83
C ASP A 1 -6.75 -18.04 -13.52
N ASP A 2 -6.34 -17.04 -14.29
CA ASP A 2 -5.15 -17.05 -15.13
C ASP A 2 -3.90 -17.15 -14.25
N ALA A 3 -3.60 -18.38 -13.81
CA ALA A 3 -2.52 -18.70 -12.88
C ALA A 3 -2.47 -17.81 -11.61
N GLY A 4 -3.63 -17.42 -11.07
CA GLY A 4 -3.74 -16.59 -9.86
C GLY A 4 -3.75 -15.08 -10.10
N GLU A 5 -3.84 -14.60 -11.35
CA GLU A 5 -3.88 -13.17 -11.69
C GLU A 5 -5.01 -12.43 -10.93
N MET A 6 -6.24 -12.94 -11.02
CA MET A 6 -7.40 -12.30 -10.38
C MET A 6 -7.33 -12.33 -8.85
N SER A 7 -6.82 -13.43 -8.30
CA SER A 7 -6.62 -13.58 -6.86
C SER A 7 -5.57 -12.59 -6.35
N SER A 8 -4.47 -12.44 -7.09
CA SER A 8 -3.40 -11.48 -6.77
C SER A 8 -3.90 -10.04 -6.89
N TRP A 9 -4.64 -9.72 -7.94
CA TRP A 9 -5.28 -8.41 -8.14
C TRP A 9 -6.16 -8.04 -6.94
N TYR A 10 -6.98 -8.99 -6.47
CA TYR A 10 -7.83 -8.78 -5.30
C TYR A 10 -7.02 -8.49 -4.03
N VAL A 11 -6.00 -9.32 -3.75
CA VAL A 11 -5.14 -9.15 -2.56
C VAL A 11 -4.45 -7.78 -2.57
N PHE A 12 -3.85 -7.39 -3.70
CA PHE A 12 -3.21 -6.08 -3.86
C PHE A 12 -4.18 -4.94 -3.54
N ASN A 13 -5.36 -4.92 -4.18
CA ASN A 13 -6.35 -3.88 -3.92
C ASN A 13 -6.86 -3.90 -2.47
N ALA A 14 -7.06 -5.07 -1.88
CA ALA A 14 -7.53 -5.19 -0.49
C ALA A 14 -6.53 -4.63 0.53
N ILE A 15 -5.22 -4.73 0.26
CA ILE A 15 -4.18 -4.13 1.12
C ILE A 15 -3.92 -2.65 0.82
N GLY A 16 -4.60 -2.07 -0.18
CA GLY A 16 -4.48 -0.65 -0.54
C GLY A 16 -3.29 -0.34 -1.45
N MET A 17 -2.82 -1.30 -2.26
CA MET A 17 -1.68 -1.11 -3.17
C MET A 17 -1.92 -1.75 -4.54
N TYR A 18 -1.30 -1.23 -5.60
CA TYR A 18 -1.40 -1.84 -6.93
C TYR A 18 -0.12 -1.66 -7.78
N PRO A 19 0.46 -2.73 -8.35
CA PRO A 19 1.59 -2.64 -9.27
C PRO A 19 1.09 -2.28 -10.68
N PHE A 20 1.07 -0.99 -11.01
CA PHE A 20 0.54 -0.51 -12.30
C PHE A 20 1.34 -1.00 -13.51
N SER A 21 2.66 -1.04 -13.36
CA SER A 21 3.60 -1.48 -14.37
C SER A 21 4.54 -2.51 -13.75
N PRO A 22 4.57 -3.76 -14.25
CA PRO A 22 5.45 -4.79 -13.71
C PRO A 22 6.93 -4.52 -14.00
N ALA A 23 7.24 -3.58 -14.89
CA ALA A 23 8.60 -3.14 -15.18
C ALA A 23 9.09 -2.05 -14.21
N ASP A 24 8.18 -1.45 -13.43
CA ASP A 24 8.49 -0.40 -12.47
C ASP A 24 8.38 -0.94 -11.04
N ASP A 25 9.26 -0.47 -10.16
CA ASP A 25 9.23 -0.85 -8.74
C ASP A 25 8.20 -0.07 -7.92
N ASN A 26 7.36 0.73 -8.58
CA ASN A 26 6.39 1.61 -7.95
C ASN A 26 5.01 0.97 -7.80
N TYR A 27 4.45 1.08 -6.59
CA TYR A 27 3.07 0.71 -6.31
C TYR A 27 2.21 1.96 -6.18
N ILE A 28 1.05 1.95 -6.84
CA ILE A 28 -0.01 2.93 -6.58
C ILE A 28 -0.59 2.65 -5.20
N ILE A 29 -0.81 3.69 -4.41
CA ILE A 29 -1.50 3.65 -3.12
C ILE A 29 -2.99 3.89 -3.35
N SER A 30 -3.82 3.01 -2.79
CA SER A 30 -5.28 3.08 -2.84
C SER A 30 -5.87 2.96 -1.43
N VAL A 31 -7.20 2.96 -1.31
CA VAL A 31 -7.86 2.80 -0.01
C VAL A 31 -7.88 1.32 0.36
N PRO A 32 -7.19 0.91 1.44
CA PRO A 32 -7.21 -0.48 1.88
C PRO A 32 -8.60 -0.87 2.44
N LEU A 33 -8.92 -2.15 2.34
CA LEU A 33 -10.15 -2.71 2.87
C LEU A 33 -10.11 -2.83 4.41
N PHE A 34 -8.93 -3.13 4.95
CA PHE A 34 -8.70 -3.35 6.39
C PHE A 34 -8.05 -2.14 7.06
N ASP A 35 -8.25 -2.01 8.37
CA ASP A 35 -7.72 -0.87 9.12
C ASP A 35 -6.20 -0.99 9.37
N LYS A 36 -5.69 -2.22 9.49
CA LYS A 36 -4.27 -2.49 9.66
C LYS A 36 -3.87 -3.77 8.93
N ILE A 37 -2.83 -3.67 8.09
CA ILE A 37 -2.22 -4.77 7.36
C ILE A 37 -0.73 -4.79 7.69
N THR A 38 -0.15 -5.97 7.87
CA THR A 38 1.30 -6.15 7.93
C THR A 38 1.72 -7.06 6.78
N VAL A 39 2.57 -6.55 5.90
CA VAL A 39 3.10 -7.30 4.76
C VAL A 39 4.55 -7.68 5.07
N ASN A 40 4.86 -8.97 5.04
CA ASN A 40 6.21 -9.47 5.19
C ASN A 40 6.88 -9.52 3.80
N LEU A 41 8.00 -8.80 3.64
CA LEU A 41 8.80 -8.71 2.43
C LEU A 41 10.07 -9.59 2.50
N GLY A 42 10.07 -10.59 3.38
CA GLY A 42 11.19 -11.48 3.66
C GLY A 42 12.18 -10.88 4.65
N ASN A 43 12.89 -9.82 4.23
CA ASN A 43 13.93 -9.17 5.03
C ASN A 43 13.41 -8.02 5.91
N ALA A 44 12.18 -7.57 5.65
CA ALA A 44 11.52 -6.48 6.37
C ALA A 44 10.02 -6.72 6.42
N ALA A 45 9.33 -6.04 7.33
CA ALA A 45 7.87 -5.99 7.35
C ALA A 45 7.40 -4.53 7.27
N VAL A 46 6.41 -4.26 6.43
CA VAL A 46 5.77 -2.96 6.31
C VAL A 46 4.37 -3.03 6.92
N THR A 47 4.02 -2.03 7.73
CA THR A 47 2.66 -1.89 8.26
C THR A 47 1.91 -0.84 7.45
N ILE A 48 0.78 -1.21 6.87
CA ILE A 48 -0.16 -0.29 6.23
C ILE A 48 -1.31 -0.06 7.20
N GLN A 49 -1.61 1.19 7.51
CA GLN A 49 -2.70 1.56 8.41
C GLN A 49 -3.63 2.56 7.73
N LYS A 50 -4.92 2.25 7.72
CA LYS A 50 -5.98 3.15 7.32
C LYS A 50 -6.44 3.95 8.53
N GLU A 51 -6.60 5.26 8.35
CA GLU A 51 -7.26 6.12 9.33
C GLU A 51 -8.59 6.60 8.77
N ASN A 52 -9.61 6.59 9.64
CA ASN A 52 -11.02 6.80 9.34
C ASN A 52 -11.62 5.73 8.41
N ASN A 53 -12.93 5.85 8.17
CA ASN A 53 -13.74 4.87 7.43
C ASN A 53 -14.21 5.41 6.06
N GLY A 54 -13.43 6.32 5.49
CA GLY A 54 -13.73 6.99 4.24
C GLY A 54 -13.37 6.18 2.99
N ARG A 55 -13.81 6.68 1.84
CA ARG A 55 -13.45 6.12 0.51
C ARG A 55 -12.51 7.03 -0.27
N LYS A 56 -12.26 8.25 0.22
CA LYS A 56 -11.39 9.22 -0.44
C LYS A 56 -10.13 9.42 0.40
N ILE A 57 -8.97 9.22 -0.21
CA ILE A 57 -7.69 9.53 0.41
C ILE A 57 -7.54 11.05 0.56
N THR A 58 -7.16 11.51 1.74
CA THR A 58 -6.88 12.90 2.07
C THR A 58 -5.44 13.13 2.52
N GLY A 59 -4.74 12.06 2.91
CA GLY A 59 -3.34 12.13 3.31
C GLY A 59 -2.67 10.76 3.20
N ILE A 60 -1.38 10.80 2.91
CA ILE A 60 -0.49 9.64 2.91
C ILE A 60 0.77 10.05 3.66
N ALA A 61 1.24 9.21 4.58
CA ALA A 61 2.49 9.41 5.29
C ALA A 61 3.29 8.10 5.39
N TYR A 62 4.62 8.19 5.32
CA TYR A 62 5.52 7.05 5.47
C TYR A 62 6.53 7.32 6.59
N GLY A 63 6.34 6.66 7.73
CA GLY A 63 6.98 7.06 8.98
C GLY A 63 6.50 8.47 9.39
N ASP A 64 7.45 9.37 9.63
CA ASP A 64 7.16 10.76 10.02
C ASP A 64 7.04 11.73 8.83
N GLU A 65 7.21 11.23 7.60
CA GLU A 65 7.20 12.05 6.39
C GLU A 65 5.86 12.01 5.67
N LYS A 66 5.32 13.18 5.33
CA LYS A 66 4.13 13.29 4.48
C LYS A 66 4.51 13.06 3.02
N LEU A 67 3.79 12.16 2.34
CA LEU A 67 3.95 11.91 0.91
C LEU A 67 3.00 12.80 0.11
N ASN A 68 3.54 13.47 -0.92
CA ASN A 68 2.78 14.21 -1.92
C ASN A 68 2.57 13.41 -3.22
N SER A 69 2.96 12.13 -3.21
CA SER A 69 2.84 11.19 -4.33
C SER A 69 1.79 10.13 -4.03
N TRP A 70 1.16 9.61 -5.09
CA TRP A 70 0.29 8.44 -5.03
C TRP A 70 1.06 7.12 -5.19
N PHE A 71 2.38 7.20 -5.35
CA PHE A 71 3.25 6.06 -5.56
C PHE A 71 4.23 5.88 -4.41
N ILE A 72 4.54 4.62 -4.11
CA ILE A 72 5.63 4.23 -3.22
C ILE A 72 6.50 3.16 -3.91
N PRO A 73 7.82 3.39 -4.04
CA PRO A 73 8.71 2.39 -4.63
C PRO A 73 8.97 1.25 -3.65
N HIS A 74 9.25 0.07 -4.18
CA HIS A 74 9.52 -1.13 -3.39
C HIS A 74 10.68 -0.94 -2.40
N SER A 75 11.73 -0.22 -2.83
CA SER A 75 12.89 0.12 -2.01
C SER A 75 12.54 0.94 -0.75
N GLU A 76 11.50 1.79 -0.79
CA GLU A 76 11.01 2.47 0.41
C GLU A 76 10.33 1.48 1.36
N LEU A 77 9.49 0.57 0.87
CA LEU A 77 8.79 -0.42 1.69
C LEU A 77 9.76 -1.33 2.46
N GLN A 78 10.90 -1.67 1.85
CA GLN A 78 11.95 -2.47 2.47
C GLN A 78 12.60 -1.78 3.68
N LYS A 79 12.43 -0.46 3.87
CA LYS A 79 12.85 0.25 5.08
C LYS A 79 11.95 -0.07 6.29
N GLY A 80 10.82 -0.73 6.09
CA GLY A 80 9.96 -1.25 7.16
C GLY A 80 9.24 -0.18 7.99
N LYS A 81 9.14 1.07 7.50
CA LYS A 81 8.36 2.11 8.17
C LYS A 81 6.86 1.86 8.00
N LYS A 82 6.05 2.60 8.76
CA LYS A 82 4.59 2.53 8.68
C LYS A 82 4.07 3.42 7.55
N LEU A 83 3.25 2.87 6.66
CA LEU A 83 2.46 3.61 5.67
C LEU A 83 1.08 3.93 6.26
N VAL A 84 0.79 5.20 6.49
CA VAL A 84 -0.50 5.68 7.00
C VAL A 84 -1.29 6.32 5.87
N ILE A 85 -2.53 5.86 5.67
CA ILE A 85 -3.46 6.34 4.64
C ILE A 85 -4.67 6.93 5.36
N THR A 86 -4.78 8.25 5.37
CA THR A 86 -5.91 8.95 5.99
C THR A 86 -7.03 9.14 4.98
N THR A 87 -8.25 8.78 5.36
CA THR A 87 -9.43 8.85 4.49
C THR A 87 -10.51 9.80 5.02
N ARG A 88 -11.44 10.19 4.14
CA ARG A 88 -12.72 10.83 4.49
C ARG A 88 -13.88 10.29 3.65
#